data_AF-A0A3M5DPR4-F1
#
_entry.id   AF-A0A3M5DPR4-F1
#
_cell.length_a   1.000
_cell.length_b   1.000
_cell.length_c   1.000
_cell.angle_alpha   90.00
_cell.angle_beta   90.00
_cell.angle_gamma   90.00
#
_symmetry.space_group_name_H-M   'P 1'
#
loop_
_entity.id
_entity.type
_entity.pdbx_description
1 polymer ?
#
loop_
_entity_poly.entity_id
_entity_poly.type
_entity_poly.pdbx_seq_one_letter_code
_entity_poly.pdbx_strand_id
1 'polypeptide(L)'
;AADPAAALYYGGRARPVRRSHMRQPRTPTMTALTQAHCEACRADAPHVSDEELPVLLRQIPDWNIEVRDGIMQLEKVYLFKNFKHALAFTNAVGEISEAEGHHPGLLTEWGKVTVTWWSHSIKGLHRNDFIMAARTDEVAKTAEGRK
;
A
#
# COMPACT_ATOMS: atom_id res chain seq x y z
N ALA A 1 -43.62 53.48 25.17
CA ALA A 1 -43.31 54.57 24.24
C ALA A 1 -41.91 55.08 24.55
N ALA A 2 -41.08 55.18 23.51
CA ALA A 2 -39.80 55.90 23.39
C ALA A 2 -38.70 55.71 24.47
N ASP A 3 -37.61 55.07 24.04
CA ASP A 3 -36.23 55.31 24.48
C ASP A 3 -35.74 56.67 23.92
N PRO A 4 -34.75 57.36 24.52
CA PRO A 4 -33.43 57.31 23.87
C PRO A 4 -32.18 57.40 24.80
N ALA A 5 -31.22 56.53 24.48
CA ALA A 5 -29.83 56.82 24.05
C ALA A 5 -28.95 57.71 24.96
N ALA A 6 -27.91 57.18 25.62
CA ALA A 6 -26.54 56.89 25.12
C ALA A 6 -25.54 57.69 26.01
N ALA A 7 -24.30 57.32 26.31
CA ALA A 7 -23.31 56.52 25.62
C ALA A 7 -22.06 56.30 26.52
N LEU A 8 -21.15 55.41 26.08
CA LEU A 8 -19.67 55.39 26.33
C LEU A 8 -19.16 54.76 27.65
N TYR A 9 -18.05 54.01 27.75
CA TYR A 9 -16.88 53.69 26.90
C TYR A 9 -16.19 52.38 27.42
N TYR A 10 -15.44 51.70 26.54
CA TYR A 10 -14.14 51.00 26.73
C TYR A 10 -14.00 49.52 26.29
N GLY A 11 -13.01 49.31 25.41
CA GLY A 11 -12.23 48.07 25.21
C GLY A 11 -12.87 47.07 24.24
N GLY A 12 -12.27 46.65 23.12
CA GLY A 12 -10.85 46.45 22.83
C GLY A 12 -10.61 44.99 22.43
N ARG A 13 -10.77 44.68 21.13
CA ARG A 13 -10.19 43.59 20.30
C ARG A 13 -9.94 42.19 20.90
N ALA A 14 -10.44 41.16 20.19
CA ALA A 14 -9.58 40.20 19.46
C ALA A 14 -10.41 39.31 18.52
N ARG A 15 -9.98 39.18 17.27
CA ARG A 15 -10.49 38.18 16.32
C ARG A 15 -9.82 36.83 16.60
N PRO A 16 -10.53 35.69 16.51
CA PRO A 16 -9.87 34.39 16.59
C PRO A 16 -9.01 34.17 15.34
N VAL A 17 -7.72 33.95 15.55
CA VAL A 17 -6.79 33.50 14.50
C VAL A 17 -7.17 32.07 14.15
N ARG A 18 -7.63 31.83 12.91
CA ARG A 18 -7.81 30.47 12.39
C ARG A 18 -6.44 29.80 12.36
N ARG A 19 -6.25 28.75 13.16
CA ARG A 19 -5.12 27.83 13.02
C ARG A 19 -5.22 27.15 11.67
N SER A 20 -4.47 27.69 10.70
CA SER A 20 -4.13 27.00 9.46
C SER A 20 -3.43 25.70 9.85
N HIS A 21 -4.15 24.58 9.82
CA HIS A 21 -3.50 23.28 9.86
C HIS A 21 -2.71 23.19 8.57
N MET A 22 -1.38 23.35 8.69
CA MET A 22 -0.45 23.07 7.61
C MET A 22 -0.65 21.60 7.24
N ARG A 23 -1.44 21.33 6.20
CA ARG A 23 -1.47 20.02 5.56
C ARG A 23 -0.10 19.86 4.93
N GLN A 24 0.76 19.09 5.59
CA GLN A 24 2.00 18.65 4.97
C GLN A 24 1.64 17.86 3.71
N PRO A 25 2.32 18.12 2.57
CA PRO A 25 2.15 17.30 1.38
C PRO A 25 2.65 15.88 1.69
N ARG A 26 1.79 14.87 1.51
CA ARG A 26 2.22 13.47 1.55
C ARG A 26 2.94 13.20 0.23
N THR A 27 4.25 13.40 0.19
CA THR A 27 5.09 12.84 -0.87
C THR A 27 5.04 11.31 -0.76
N PRO A 28 4.83 10.58 -1.87
CA PRO A 28 4.91 9.13 -1.84
C PRO A 28 6.37 8.76 -1.58
N THR A 29 6.67 8.28 -0.38
CA THR A 29 8.00 7.78 -0.04
C THR A 29 8.21 6.49 -0.83
N MET A 30 8.96 6.58 -1.93
CA MET A 30 9.59 5.43 -2.56
C MET A 30 10.40 4.70 -1.46
N THR A 31 10.10 3.43 -1.21
CA THR A 31 10.82 2.62 -0.21
C THR A 31 12.05 2.00 -0.84
N ALA A 32 13.01 1.52 -0.03
CA ALA A 32 14.17 0.81 -0.55
C ALA A 32 13.77 -0.46 -1.34
N LEU A 33 12.62 -1.06 -1.03
CA LEU A 33 12.10 -2.25 -1.71
C LEU A 33 11.62 -1.96 -3.13
N THR A 34 11.00 -0.81 -3.40
CA THR A 34 10.50 -0.50 -4.76
C THR A 34 11.64 -0.30 -5.76
N GLN A 35 12.86 -0.03 -5.29
CA GLN A 35 14.06 0.18 -6.10
C GLN A 35 14.94 -1.07 -6.25
N ALA A 36 14.69 -2.12 -5.46
CA ALA A 36 15.45 -3.36 -5.52
C ALA A 36 14.97 -4.23 -6.69
N HIS A 37 15.88 -4.97 -7.32
CA HIS A 37 15.56 -5.99 -8.32
C HIS A 37 15.36 -7.36 -7.68
N CYS A 38 14.52 -8.19 -8.29
CA CYS A 38 14.40 -9.58 -7.89
C CYS A 38 15.66 -10.36 -8.27
N GLU A 39 16.17 -11.13 -7.31
CA GLU A 39 17.22 -12.11 -7.58
C GLU A 39 16.57 -13.43 -7.96
N ALA A 40 17.10 -14.17 -8.93
CA ALA A 40 16.50 -15.45 -9.33
C ALA A 40 16.38 -16.38 -8.10
N CYS A 41 15.15 -16.71 -7.69
CA CYS A 41 14.89 -17.62 -6.58
C CYS A 41 15.37 -19.02 -6.94
N ARG A 42 16.61 -19.35 -6.57
CA ARG A 42 17.14 -20.71 -6.62
C ARG A 42 16.56 -21.52 -5.46
N ALA A 43 16.60 -22.85 -5.56
CA ALA A 43 16.07 -23.74 -4.53
C ALA A 43 16.80 -23.63 -3.18
N ASP A 44 18.00 -23.05 -3.17
CA ASP A 44 18.85 -22.77 -2.01
C ASP A 44 18.75 -21.31 -1.52
N ALA A 45 17.85 -20.50 -2.11
CA ALA A 45 17.67 -19.12 -1.67
C ALA A 45 17.21 -19.07 -0.20
N PRO A 46 17.77 -18.18 0.63
CA PRO A 46 17.43 -18.12 2.04
C PRO A 46 15.99 -17.63 2.22
N HIS A 47 15.26 -18.25 3.15
CA HIS A 47 14.05 -17.64 3.68
C HIS A 47 14.38 -16.32 4.36
N VAL A 48 13.42 -15.39 4.34
CA VAL A 48 13.47 -14.23 5.23
C VAL A 48 13.55 -14.71 6.67
N SER A 49 14.54 -14.22 7.43
CA SER A 49 14.73 -14.60 8.83
C SER A 49 13.72 -13.95 9.75
N ASP A 50 13.57 -14.47 10.97
CA ASP A 50 12.67 -13.92 11.99
C ASP A 50 13.04 -12.47 12.36
N GLU A 51 14.32 -12.09 12.24
CA GLU A 51 14.80 -10.73 12.47
C GLU A 51 14.52 -9.79 11.28
N GLU A 52 14.61 -10.29 10.05
CA GLU A 52 14.41 -9.49 8.84
C GLU A 52 12.91 -9.25 8.57
N LEU A 53 12.07 -10.24 8.84
CA LEU A 53 10.63 -10.20 8.62
C LEU A 53 9.94 -8.93 9.15
N PRO A 54 10.07 -8.54 10.43
CA PRO A 54 9.44 -7.32 10.96
C PRO A 54 10.03 -6.03 10.38
N VAL A 55 11.25 -6.06 9.85
CA VAL A 55 11.85 -4.90 9.15
C VAL A 55 11.20 -4.72 7.78
N LEU A 56 11.00 -5.81 7.04
CA LEU A 56 10.39 -5.78 5.72
C LEU A 56 8.89 -5.45 5.79
N LEU A 57 8.14 -6.04 6.73
CA LEU A 57 6.71 -5.75 6.92
C LEU A 57 6.42 -4.27 7.18
N ARG A 58 7.30 -3.57 7.91
CA ARG A 58 7.16 -2.12 8.15
C ARG A 58 7.20 -1.28 6.87
N GLN A 59 7.77 -1.80 5.78
CA GLN A 59 7.83 -1.13 4.49
C GLN A 59 6.59 -1.40 3.62
N ILE A 60 5.78 -2.39 3.97
CA ILE A 60 4.55 -2.78 3.27
C ILE A 60 3.37 -2.93 4.27
N PRO A 61 3.01 -1.86 4.99
CA PRO A 61 2.19 -1.94 6.21
C PRO A 61 0.76 -2.45 6.02
N ASP A 62 0.26 -2.49 4.78
CA ASP A 62 -1.10 -2.95 4.45
C ASP A 62 -1.14 -4.42 4.00
N TRP A 63 0.01 -5.10 3.95
CA TRP A 63 0.11 -6.51 3.58
C TRP A 63 0.02 -7.39 4.82
N ASN A 64 -0.73 -8.49 4.71
CA ASN A 64 -0.90 -9.46 5.79
C ASN A 64 -0.05 -10.71 5.52
N ILE A 65 0.34 -11.41 6.59
CA ILE A 65 0.89 -12.75 6.49
C ILE A 65 -0.26 -13.74 6.65
N GLU A 66 -0.47 -14.56 5.63
CA GLU A 66 -1.39 -15.68 5.64
C GLU A 66 -0.59 -16.99 5.64
N VAL A 67 -1.06 -18.00 6.39
CA VAL A 67 -0.44 -19.33 6.41
C VAL A 67 -1.37 -20.34 5.76
N ARG A 68 -0.95 -20.90 4.63
CA ARG A 68 -1.71 -21.93 3.89
C ARG A 68 -0.85 -23.17 3.75
N ASP A 69 -1.34 -24.31 4.24
CA ASP A 69 -0.61 -25.59 4.24
C ASP A 69 0.78 -25.51 4.88
N GLY A 70 0.91 -24.68 5.93
CA GLY A 70 2.17 -24.43 6.63
C GLY A 70 3.13 -23.47 5.90
N ILE A 71 2.73 -22.86 4.79
CA ILE A 71 3.52 -21.93 3.99
C ILE A 71 3.05 -20.50 4.28
N MET A 72 3.98 -19.65 4.71
CA MET A 72 3.73 -18.20 4.86
C MET A 72 3.68 -17.52 3.49
N GLN A 73 2.67 -16.66 3.30
CA GLN A 73 2.42 -15.92 2.08
C GLN A 73 2.03 -14.48 2.44
N LEU A 74 2.46 -13.50 1.64
CA LEU A 74 2.01 -12.11 1.77
C LEU A 74 0.72 -11.95 0.99
N GLU A 75 -0.34 -11.44 1.61
CA GLU A 75 -1.64 -11.23 0.95
C GLU A 75 -2.15 -9.79 1.14
N LYS A 76 -2.68 -9.21 0.06
CA LYS A 76 -3.40 -7.94 0.12
C LYS A 76 -4.58 -7.93 -0.86
N VAL A 77 -5.69 -7.33 -0.42
CA VAL A 77 -6.90 -7.16 -1.24
C VAL A 77 -7.00 -5.72 -1.74
N TYR A 78 -7.11 -5.58 -3.06
CA TYR A 78 -7.26 -4.32 -3.76
C TYR A 78 -8.71 -4.17 -4.25
N LEU A 79 -9.47 -3.22 -3.68
CA LEU A 79 -10.87 -2.95 -4.07
C LEU A 79 -11.02 -1.97 -5.26
N PHE A 80 -11.96 -2.27 -6.15
CA PHE A 80 -12.27 -1.51 -7.37
C PHE A 80 -13.78 -1.30 -7.56
N LYS A 81 -14.13 -0.33 -8.42
CA LYS A 81 -15.52 0.03 -8.75
C LYS A 81 -16.27 -1.07 -9.51
N ASN A 82 -15.59 -1.81 -10.38
CA ASN A 82 -16.17 -2.85 -11.23
C ASN A 82 -15.10 -3.87 -11.65
N PHE A 83 -15.53 -4.92 -12.36
CA PHE A 83 -14.63 -5.97 -12.85
C PHE A 83 -13.60 -5.48 -13.88
N LYS A 84 -13.97 -4.53 -14.75
CA LYS A 84 -13.05 -4.00 -15.79
C LYS A 84 -11.81 -3.36 -15.16
N HIS A 85 -11.98 -2.55 -14.11
CA HIS A 85 -10.86 -1.92 -13.40
C HIS A 85 -10.04 -2.95 -12.61
N ALA A 86 -10.68 -3.94 -11.98
CA ALA A 86 -9.98 -5.04 -11.31
C ALA A 86 -9.10 -5.82 -12.31
N LEU A 87 -9.65 -6.22 -13.46
CA LEU A 87 -8.91 -6.93 -14.50
C LEU A 87 -7.74 -6.11 -15.07
N ALA A 88 -7.93 -4.81 -15.28
CA ALA A 88 -6.85 -3.94 -15.74
C ALA A 88 -5.69 -3.88 -14.74
N PHE A 89 -6.00 -3.80 -13.44
CA PHE A 89 -4.98 -3.87 -12.39
C PHE A 89 -4.28 -5.24 -12.35
N THR A 90 -5.03 -6.34 -12.46
CA THR A 90 -4.46 -7.69 -12.55
C THR A 90 -3.44 -7.81 -13.68
N ASN A 91 -3.76 -7.28 -14.87
CA ASN A 91 -2.84 -7.30 -16.01
C ASN A 91 -1.57 -6.48 -15.74
N ALA A 92 -1.70 -5.29 -15.15
CA ALA A 92 -0.55 -4.46 -14.80
C ALA A 92 0.36 -5.12 -13.75
N VAL A 93 -0.22 -5.84 -12.78
CA VAL A 93 0.56 -6.67 -11.84
C VAL A 93 1.24 -7.83 -12.58
N GLY A 94 0.57 -8.46 -13.53
CA GLY A 94 1.16 -9.49 -14.39
C GLY A 94 2.36 -8.97 -15.19
N GLU A 95 2.28 -7.78 -15.77
CA GLU A 95 3.37 -7.16 -16.53
C GLU A 95 4.64 -6.94 -15.67
N ILE A 96 4.50 -6.38 -14.46
CA ILE A 96 5.66 -6.21 -13.57
C ILE A 96 6.22 -7.56 -13.07
N SER A 97 5.36 -8.59 -12.98
CA SER A 97 5.75 -9.95 -12.57
C SER A 97 6.61 -10.62 -13.64
N GLU A 98 6.20 -10.52 -14.91
CA GLU A 98 6.98 -11.03 -16.05
C GLU A 98 8.32 -10.30 -16.19
N ALA A 99 8.34 -8.98 -15.99
CA ALA A 99 9.57 -8.19 -16.07
C ALA A 99 10.62 -8.60 -15.03
N GLU A 100 10.19 -8.99 -13.83
CA GLU A 100 11.07 -9.42 -12.73
C GLU A 100 11.27 -10.94 -12.65
N GLY A 101 10.49 -11.72 -13.40
CA GLY A 101 10.53 -13.18 -13.34
C GLY A 101 10.08 -13.76 -12.00
N HIS A 102 9.16 -13.09 -11.31
CA HIS A 102 8.61 -13.51 -10.02
C HIS A 102 7.09 -13.34 -10.04
N HIS A 103 6.35 -14.43 -9.81
CA HIS A 103 4.92 -14.49 -10.12
C HIS A 103 4.05 -14.64 -8.86
N PRO A 104 2.94 -13.89 -8.74
CA PRO A 104 2.00 -14.01 -7.62
C PRO A 104 0.87 -14.99 -7.92
N GLY A 105 0.16 -15.40 -6.86
CA GLY A 105 -1.23 -15.80 -6.97
C GLY A 105 -2.14 -14.57 -7.16
N LEU A 106 -3.00 -14.59 -8.18
CA LEU A 106 -3.96 -13.52 -8.47
C LEU A 106 -5.38 -14.08 -8.53
N LEU A 107 -6.25 -13.60 -7.63
CA LEU A 107 -7.68 -13.86 -7.69
C LEU A 107 -8.41 -12.57 -8.05
N THR A 108 -8.92 -12.52 -9.28
CA THR A 108 -9.69 -11.39 -9.81
C THR A 108 -11.18 -11.69 -9.71
N GLU A 109 -11.90 -10.84 -8.99
CA GLU A 109 -13.35 -10.95 -8.80
C GLU A 109 -14.02 -9.60 -9.06
N TRP A 110 -15.36 -9.55 -9.03
CA TRP A 110 -16.08 -8.29 -9.25
C TRP A 110 -15.67 -7.21 -8.23
N GLY A 111 -14.97 -6.19 -8.71
CA GLY A 111 -14.58 -5.05 -7.89
C GLY A 111 -13.52 -5.36 -6.83
N LYS A 112 -12.74 -6.44 -6.97
CA LYS A 112 -11.57 -6.69 -6.12
C LYS A 112 -10.53 -7.58 -6.81
N VAL A 113 -9.27 -7.42 -6.41
CA VAL A 113 -8.17 -8.33 -6.73
C VAL A 113 -7.46 -8.69 -5.44
N THR A 114 -7.41 -9.98 -5.12
CA THR A 114 -6.53 -10.49 -4.06
C THR A 114 -5.20 -10.86 -4.69
N VAL A 115 -4.12 -10.29 -4.19
CA VAL A 115 -2.75 -10.56 -4.63
C VAL A 115 -2.02 -11.28 -3.51
N THR A 116 -1.39 -12.40 -3.86
CA THR A 116 -0.66 -13.24 -2.90
C THR A 116 0.76 -13.50 -3.41
N TRP A 117 1.78 -13.13 -2.64
CA TRP A 117 3.19 -13.32 -2.95
C TRP A 117 3.83 -14.36 -2.03
N TRP A 118 4.49 -15.35 -2.62
CA TRP A 118 5.39 -16.28 -1.93
C TRP A 118 6.33 -16.93 -2.94
N SER A 119 7.44 -17.47 -2.45
CA SER A 119 8.40 -18.17 -3.28
C SER A 119 8.15 -19.67 -3.25
N HIS A 120 7.61 -20.20 -4.36
CA HIS A 120 7.26 -21.62 -4.52
C HIS A 120 8.44 -22.58 -4.30
N SER A 121 9.64 -22.21 -4.76
CA SER A 121 10.83 -23.05 -4.69
C SER A 121 11.28 -23.36 -3.26
N ILE A 122 11.11 -22.39 -2.36
CA ILE A 122 11.51 -22.50 -0.96
C ILE A 122 10.31 -22.76 -0.02
N LYS A 123 9.07 -22.78 -0.54
CA LYS A 123 7.84 -22.94 0.25
C LYS A 123 7.74 -21.93 1.41
N GLY A 124 7.98 -20.65 1.11
CA GLY A 124 7.90 -19.59 2.10
C GLY A 124 8.19 -18.21 1.51
N LEU A 125 8.52 -17.27 2.40
CA LEU A 125 8.80 -15.90 2.02
C LEU A 125 10.30 -15.70 1.72
N HIS A 126 10.57 -15.19 0.53
CA HIS A 126 11.85 -14.64 0.10
C HIS A 126 11.76 -13.12 0.08
N ARG A 127 12.90 -12.43 0.08
CA ARG A 127 12.96 -10.97 -0.03
C ARG A 127 12.24 -10.43 -1.28
N ASN A 128 12.25 -11.19 -2.38
CA ASN A 128 11.54 -10.85 -3.62
C ASN A 128 10.03 -10.69 -3.42
N ASP A 129 9.43 -11.47 -2.52
CA ASP A 129 8.00 -11.37 -2.23
C ASP A 129 7.65 -9.99 -1.67
N PHE A 130 8.53 -9.41 -0.84
CA PHE A 130 8.39 -8.07 -0.29
C PHE A 130 8.65 -6.97 -1.32
N ILE A 131 9.62 -7.17 -2.22
CA ILE A 131 9.90 -6.28 -3.35
C ILE A 131 8.66 -6.18 -4.25
N MET A 132 8.13 -7.33 -4.64
CA MET A 132 6.97 -7.41 -5.52
C MET A 132 5.68 -6.93 -4.84
N ALA A 133 5.52 -7.17 -3.53
CA ALA A 133 4.44 -6.57 -2.73
C ALA A 133 4.50 -5.03 -2.78
N ALA A 134 5.67 -4.45 -2.55
CA ALA A 134 5.85 -2.99 -2.60
C ALA A 134 5.60 -2.41 -4.00
N ARG A 135 6.06 -3.09 -5.06
CA ARG A 135 5.82 -2.68 -6.45
C ARG A 135 4.35 -2.79 -6.85
N THR A 136 3.66 -3.82 -6.38
CA THR A 136 2.20 -3.96 -6.55
C THR A 136 1.47 -2.76 -5.95
N ASP A 137 1.92 -2.26 -4.80
CA ASP A 137 1.37 -1.03 -4.21
C ASP A 137 1.59 0.21 -5.07
N GLU A 138 2.75 0.35 -5.74
CA GLU A 138 2.98 1.43 -6.70
C GLU A 138 2.04 1.35 -7.91
N VAL A 139 1.84 0.16 -8.48
CA VAL A 139 0.86 -0.07 -9.55
C VAL A 139 -0.54 0.33 -9.09
N ALA A 140 -0.90 0.02 -7.84
CA ALA A 140 -2.22 0.33 -7.29
C ALA A 140 -2.48 1.83 -7.11
N LYS A 141 -1.43 2.64 -6.90
CA LYS A 141 -1.56 4.11 -6.77
C LYS A 141 -2.00 4.78 -8.07
N THR A 142 -1.60 4.23 -9.22
CA THR A 142 -1.96 4.76 -10.54
C THR A 142 -3.13 4.03 -11.18
N ALA A 143 -3.63 2.95 -10.56
CA ALA A 143 -4.73 2.16 -11.10
C ALA A 143 -6.06 2.94 -11.09
N GLU A 144 -6.80 2.86 -12.19
CA GLU A 144 -8.11 3.49 -12.30
C GLU A 144 -9.17 2.75 -11.46
N GLY A 145 -10.15 3.50 -10.97
CA GLY A 145 -11.34 2.91 -10.35
C GLY A 145 -11.11 2.23 -9.00
N ARG A 146 -10.03 2.56 -8.28
CA ARG A 146 -9.81 2.18 -6.86
C ARG A 146 -10.95 2.69 -5.95
N LYS A 147 -11.19 1.97 -4.84
CA LYS A 147 -12.07 2.37 -3.73
C LYS A 147 -11.25 2.70 -2.50
#